data_AF-A0A857KSN9-F1
#
_entry.id   AF-A0A857KSN9-F1
#
_cell.length_a   1.000
_cell.length_b   1.000
_cell.length_c   1.000
_cell.angle_alpha   90.00
_cell.angle_beta   90.00
_cell.angle_gamma   90.00
#
_symmetry.space_group_name_H-M   'P 1'
#
loop_
_entity.id
_entity.type
_entity.pdbx_description
1 polymer ?
#
loop_
_entity_poly.entity_id
_entity_poly.type
_entity_poly.pdbx_seq_one_letter_code
_entity_poly.pdbx_strand_id
1 'polypeptide(L)'
;MAGDDEQPQGTKYAFDVAGEVEADPEWWKARGKTAEKASTDLHDLAKNTQYLFKSNYFGDCVEGREIHSLFREVVAHWVADLEEQSASAQNLADACFAAAKTLSDADFDAASGIGPF
;
A
#
# COMPACT_ATOMS: atom_id res chain seq x y z
N MET A 1 -24.98 -13.18 33.56
CA MET A 1 -23.67 -12.83 34.13
C MET A 1 -22.65 -13.63 33.34
N ALA A 2 -22.25 -13.10 32.16
CA ALA A 2 -20.94 -12.49 31.92
C ALA A 2 -19.83 -13.55 32.09
N GLY A 3 -19.04 -13.93 31.08
CA GLY A 3 -18.70 -13.32 29.79
C GLY A 3 -17.22 -13.61 29.64
N ASP A 4 -16.86 -14.54 28.76
CA ASP A 4 -15.47 -14.86 28.40
C ASP A 4 -15.44 -15.19 26.91
N ASP A 5 -14.69 -14.36 26.19
CA ASP A 5 -13.77 -14.68 25.10
C ASP A 5 -14.09 -15.82 24.13
N GLU A 6 -14.72 -15.49 23.00
CA GLU A 6 -14.43 -16.12 21.71
C GLU A 6 -14.46 -15.06 20.59
N GLN A 7 -13.27 -14.64 20.13
CA GLN A 7 -13.11 -14.13 18.77
C GLN A 7 -13.36 -15.27 17.78
N PRO A 8 -14.07 -15.02 16.67
CA PRO A 8 -13.57 -15.47 15.37
C PRO A 8 -13.70 -14.36 14.33
N GLN A 9 -12.59 -13.99 13.68
CA GLN A 9 -12.18 -14.49 12.36
C GLN A 9 -13.14 -14.15 11.21
N GLY A 10 -12.60 -13.46 10.21
CA GLY A 10 -13.12 -13.51 8.85
C GLY A 10 -13.30 -12.14 8.22
N THR A 11 -12.27 -11.72 7.49
CA THR A 11 -12.34 -10.86 6.31
C THR A 11 -13.66 -11.06 5.56
N LYS A 12 -14.60 -10.12 5.68
CA LYS A 12 -15.71 -10.00 4.74
C LYS A 12 -15.39 -8.84 3.79
N TYR A 13 -14.60 -9.15 2.77
CA TYR A 13 -14.64 -8.39 1.52
C TYR A 13 -16.01 -8.63 0.89
N ALA A 14 -17.04 -7.90 1.33
CA ALA A 14 -18.33 -7.86 0.67
C ALA A 14 -18.27 -6.76 -0.39
N PHE A 15 -17.83 -7.11 -1.60
CA PHE A 15 -18.11 -6.29 -2.78
C PHE A 15 -19.54 -6.62 -3.23
N ASP A 16 -20.52 -6.17 -2.47
CA ASP A 16 -21.90 -6.20 -2.95
C ASP A 16 -22.12 -4.91 -3.76
N VAL A 17 -22.14 -5.03 -5.09
CA VAL A 17 -22.26 -3.90 -6.05
C VAL A 17 -23.69 -3.32 -6.07
N ALA A 18 -24.44 -3.51 -4.97
CA ALA A 18 -25.79 -3.00 -4.76
C ALA A 18 -25.97 -2.26 -3.42
N GLY A 19 -24.94 -2.22 -2.56
CA GLY A 19 -24.96 -1.45 -1.32
C GLY A 19 -24.38 -0.06 -1.55
N GLU A 20 -25.02 0.98 -1.02
CA GLU A 20 -24.41 2.31 -0.90
C GLU A 20 -22.95 2.14 -0.44
N VAL A 21 -22.02 2.67 -1.23
CA VAL A 21 -20.64 2.79 -0.76
C VAL A 21 -20.75 3.64 0.50
N GLU A 22 -20.54 3.04 1.67
CA GLU A 22 -20.41 3.79 2.93
C GLU A 22 -19.22 4.72 2.73
N ALA A 23 -19.52 5.92 2.27
CA ALA A 23 -18.60 6.97 1.92
C ALA A 23 -18.23 7.73 3.20
N ASP A 24 -17.76 7.00 4.21
CA ASP A 24 -17.28 7.59 5.45
C ASP A 24 -15.84 8.11 5.22
N PRO A 25 -15.56 9.40 5.48
CA PRO A 25 -14.21 9.94 5.47
C PRO A 25 -13.19 9.11 6.26
N GLU A 26 -13.57 8.51 7.40
CA GLU A 26 -12.67 7.69 8.21
C GLU A 26 -12.26 6.38 7.52
N TRP A 27 -13.16 5.80 6.74
CA TRP A 27 -12.86 4.59 5.96
C TRP A 27 -11.85 4.85 4.84
N TRP A 28 -12.01 5.97 4.14
CA TRP A 28 -11.05 6.43 3.15
C TRP A 28 -9.69 6.76 3.78
N LYS A 29 -9.65 7.40 4.95
CA LYS A 29 -8.39 7.62 5.69
C LYS A 29 -7.72 6.30 6.10
N ALA A 30 -8.49 5.30 6.54
CA ALA A 30 -7.93 4.01 6.92
C ALA A 30 -7.26 3.31 5.73
N ARG A 31 -7.93 3.31 4.57
CA ARG A 31 -7.36 2.80 3.31
C ARG A 31 -6.11 3.57 2.88
N GLY A 32 -6.15 4.90 3.01
CA GLY A 32 -5.00 5.76 2.74
C GLY A 32 -3.78 5.39 3.59
N LYS A 33 -3.97 5.20 4.90
CA LYS A 33 -2.91 4.75 5.83
C LYS A 33 -2.37 3.37 5.47
N THR A 34 -3.23 2.42 5.08
CA THR A 34 -2.77 1.09 4.64
C THR A 34 -1.92 1.18 3.38
N ALA A 35 -2.33 1.99 2.41
CA ALA A 35 -1.59 2.20 1.16
C ALA A 35 -0.26 2.94 1.40
N GLU A 36 -0.24 3.94 2.28
CA GLU A 36 0.99 4.65 2.70
C GLU A 36 1.99 3.70 3.38
N LYS A 37 1.49 2.83 4.26
CA LYS A 37 2.32 1.80 4.88
C LYS A 37 2.89 0.84 3.83
N ALA A 38 2.05 0.34 2.92
CA ALA A 38 2.52 -0.56 1.85
C ALA A 38 3.57 0.12 0.95
N SER A 39 3.38 1.39 0.61
CA SER A 39 4.36 2.22 -0.11
C SER A 39 5.71 2.23 0.61
N THR A 40 5.70 2.49 1.91
CA THR A 40 6.91 2.54 2.76
C THR A 40 7.60 1.17 2.83
N ASP A 41 6.83 0.11 3.10
CA ASP A 41 7.36 -1.26 3.22
C ASP A 41 7.98 -1.74 1.89
N LEU A 42 7.35 -1.44 0.75
CA LEU A 42 7.87 -1.76 -0.58
C LEU A 42 9.15 -0.98 -0.90
N HIS A 43 9.20 0.31 -0.56
CA HIS A 43 10.39 1.14 -0.77
C HIS A 43 11.58 0.63 0.03
N ASP A 44 11.36 0.27 1.30
CA ASP A 44 12.42 -0.27 2.15
C ASP A 44 12.85 -1.67 1.69
N LEU A 45 11.91 -2.48 1.19
CA LEU A 45 12.24 -3.76 0.55
C LEU A 45 13.10 -3.56 -0.71
N ALA A 46 12.79 -2.58 -1.56
CA ALA A 46 13.59 -2.24 -2.74
C ALA A 46 15.02 -1.83 -2.34
N LYS A 47 15.13 -0.94 -1.34
CA LYS A 47 16.43 -0.52 -0.81
C LYS A 47 17.24 -1.70 -0.28
N ASN A 48 16.63 -2.63 0.45
CA ASN A 48 17.33 -3.79 0.98
C ASN A 48 17.76 -4.75 -0.13
N THR A 49 16.88 -4.97 -1.11
CA THR A 49 17.09 -5.87 -2.25
C THR A 49 18.27 -5.40 -3.12
N GLN A 50 18.46 -4.09 -3.30
CA GLN A 50 19.57 -3.54 -4.10
C GLN A 50 20.98 -3.94 -3.58
N TYR A 51 21.08 -4.30 -2.30
CA TYR A 51 22.35 -4.72 -1.68
C TYR A 51 22.64 -6.21 -1.88
N LEU A 52 21.64 -7.00 -2.29
CA LEU A 52 21.83 -8.41 -2.58
C LEU A 52 22.79 -8.60 -3.75
N PHE A 53 23.62 -9.64 -3.62
CA PHE A 53 24.60 -10.02 -4.63
C PHE A 53 25.54 -8.89 -5.06
N LYS A 54 25.78 -7.83 -4.26
CA LYS A 54 26.76 -6.77 -4.62
C LYS A 54 28.16 -7.30 -4.90
N SER A 55 28.56 -8.34 -4.17
CA SER A 55 29.85 -9.01 -4.34
C SER A 55 29.65 -10.35 -5.07
N ASN A 56 30.59 -10.67 -5.95
CA ASN A 56 30.66 -11.99 -6.57
C ASN A 56 31.32 -12.98 -5.59
N TYR A 57 30.54 -13.94 -5.08
CA TYR A 57 31.02 -15.01 -4.20
C TYR A 57 31.31 -16.32 -4.96
N PHE A 58 31.07 -16.38 -6.26
CA PHE A 58 31.30 -17.56 -7.10
C PHE A 58 32.76 -17.71 -7.56
N GLY A 59 33.60 -16.69 -7.33
CA GLY A 59 34.99 -16.63 -7.78
C GLY A 59 35.15 -15.97 -9.16
N ASP A 60 36.39 -15.93 -9.67
CA ASP A 60 36.74 -15.27 -10.94
C ASP A 60 36.76 -16.22 -12.16
N CYS A 61 36.08 -17.37 -12.04
CA CYS A 61 35.81 -18.19 -13.22
C CYS A 61 34.79 -17.48 -14.15
N VAL A 62 34.80 -17.86 -15.43
CA VAL A 62 33.89 -17.28 -16.44
C VAL A 62 32.44 -17.51 -16.01
N GLU A 63 32.13 -18.73 -15.58
CA GLU A 63 30.81 -19.14 -15.10
C GLU A 63 30.38 -18.33 -13.88
N GLY A 64 31.31 -18.06 -12.95
CA GLY A 64 31.03 -17.26 -11.75
C GLY A 64 30.68 -15.81 -12.08
N ARG A 65 31.37 -15.21 -13.07
CA ARG A 65 31.07 -13.86 -13.55
C ARG A 65 29.72 -13.79 -14.28
N GLU A 66 29.43 -14.77 -15.13
CA GLU A 66 28.16 -14.82 -15.86
C GLU A 66 26.97 -15.03 -14.92
N ILE A 67 27.05 -15.99 -14.00
CA ILE A 67 26.01 -16.23 -13.01
C ILE A 67 25.80 -15.00 -12.13
N HIS A 68 26.88 -14.38 -11.65
CA HIS A 68 26.79 -13.15 -10.87
C HIS A 68 26.10 -12.04 -11.66
N SER A 69 26.47 -11.82 -12.92
CA SER A 69 25.84 -10.81 -13.79
C SER A 69 24.34 -11.06 -13.98
N LEU A 70 23.94 -12.30 -14.26
CA LEU A 70 22.53 -12.69 -14.40
C LEU A 70 21.73 -12.42 -13.12
N PHE A 71 22.27 -12.80 -11.95
CA PHE A 71 21.61 -12.50 -10.67
C PHE A 71 21.52 -11.01 -10.40
N ARG A 72 22.55 -10.23 -10.74
CA ARG A 72 22.55 -8.77 -10.60
C ARG A 72 21.46 -8.13 -11.46
N GLU A 73 21.27 -8.61 -12.69
CA GLU A 73 20.21 -8.14 -13.57
C GLU A 73 18.83 -8.48 -13.01
N VAL A 74 18.60 -9.72 -12.56
CA VAL A 74 17.32 -10.11 -11.94
C VAL A 74 17.02 -9.26 -10.70
N VAL A 75 18.01 -9.05 -9.83
CA VAL A 75 17.87 -8.19 -8.65
C VAL A 75 17.53 -6.75 -9.05
N ALA A 76 18.16 -6.21 -10.10
CA ALA A 76 17.88 -4.87 -10.58
C ALA A 76 16.43 -4.73 -11.11
N HIS A 77 15.92 -5.74 -11.81
CA HIS A 77 14.52 -5.76 -12.26
C HIS A 77 13.56 -5.78 -11.07
N TRP A 78 13.81 -6.63 -10.07
CA TRP A 78 12.97 -6.67 -8.86
C TRP A 78 12.98 -5.35 -8.09
N VAL A 79 14.13 -4.68 -8.00
CA VAL A 79 14.21 -3.35 -7.37
C VAL A 79 13.33 -2.35 -8.13
N ALA A 80 13.41 -2.32 -9.46
CA ALA A 80 12.57 -1.44 -10.27
C ALA A 80 11.07 -1.73 -10.09
N ASP A 81 10.67 -3.00 -10.10
CA ASP A 81 9.27 -3.41 -9.91
C ASP A 81 8.75 -2.99 -8.51
N LEU A 82 9.58 -3.15 -7.46
CA LEU A 82 9.22 -2.75 -6.10
C LEU A 82 9.10 -1.23 -5.96
N GLU A 83 9.97 -0.46 -6.60
CA GLU A 83 9.90 1.01 -6.64
C GLU A 83 8.63 1.49 -7.37
N GLU A 84 8.28 0.86 -8.50
CA GLU A 84 7.05 1.17 -9.23
C GLU A 84 5.80 0.88 -8.38
N GLN A 85 5.75 -0.28 -7.72
CA GLN A 85 4.63 -0.64 -6.84
C GLN A 85 4.55 0.28 -5.61
N SER A 86 5.69 0.69 -5.05
CA SER A 86 5.73 1.67 -3.96
C SER A 86 5.12 3.00 -4.39
N ALA A 87 5.50 3.52 -5.57
CA ALA A 87 4.94 4.75 -6.11
C ALA A 87 3.44 4.63 -6.38
N SER A 88 2.99 3.49 -6.93
CA SER A 88 1.57 3.21 -7.13
C SER A 88 0.78 3.20 -5.82
N ALA A 89 1.32 2.56 -4.78
CA ALA A 89 0.71 2.54 -3.45
C ALA A 89 0.65 3.94 -2.82
N GLN A 90 1.68 4.78 -3.03
CA GLN A 90 1.64 6.17 -2.57
C GLN A 90 0.54 6.97 -3.28
N ASN A 91 0.43 6.85 -4.60
CA ASN A 91 -0.61 7.51 -5.37
C ASN A 91 -2.02 7.10 -4.90
N LEU A 92 -2.20 5.82 -4.56
CA LEU A 92 -3.44 5.31 -3.98
C LEU A 92 -3.72 5.92 -2.59
N ALA A 93 -2.68 6.06 -1.76
CA ALA A 93 -2.81 6.70 -0.46
C ALA A 93 -3.30 8.14 -0.59
N ASP A 94 -2.67 8.91 -1.48
CA ASP A 94 -3.01 10.30 -1.76
C ASP A 94 -4.45 10.43 -2.27
N ALA A 95 -4.86 9.55 -3.20
CA ALA A 95 -6.23 9.50 -3.71
C ALA A 95 -7.25 9.20 -2.60
N CYS A 96 -6.94 8.29 -1.68
CA CYS A 96 -7.80 7.98 -0.55
C CYS A 96 -7.95 9.16 0.41
N PHE A 97 -6.84 9.85 0.74
CA PHE A 97 -6.91 11.03 1.61
C PHE A 97 -7.65 12.20 0.94
N ALA A 98 -7.46 12.38 -0.37
CA ALA A 98 -8.21 13.37 -1.14
C ALA A 98 -9.72 13.07 -1.12
N ALA A 99 -10.12 11.82 -1.35
CA ALA A 99 -11.52 11.40 -1.28
C ALA A 99 -12.13 11.65 0.11
N ALA A 100 -11.41 11.30 1.19
CA ALA A 100 -11.85 11.56 2.56
C ALA A 100 -12.08 13.05 2.81
N LYS A 101 -11.17 13.89 2.31
CA LYS A 101 -11.28 15.35 2.43
C LYS A 101 -12.49 15.88 1.67
N THR A 102 -12.66 15.47 0.40
CA THR A 102 -13.80 15.90 -0.42
C THR A 102 -15.14 15.56 0.23
N LEU A 103 -15.26 14.37 0.84
CA LEU A 103 -16.47 13.98 1.57
C LEU A 103 -16.69 14.86 2.80
N SER A 104 -15.65 15.08 3.61
CA SER A 104 -15.74 15.93 4.81
C SER A 104 -16.09 17.39 4.47
N ASP A 105 -15.53 17.92 3.38
CA ASP A 105 -15.81 19.28 2.91
C ASP A 105 -17.26 19.38 2.40
N ALA A 106 -17.72 18.38 1.63
CA ALA A 106 -19.10 18.32 1.14
C ALA A 106 -20.14 18.21 2.29
N ASP A 107 -19.85 17.41 3.31
CA ASP A 107 -20.70 17.28 4.50
C ASP A 107 -20.78 18.61 5.27
N PHE A 108 -19.65 19.30 5.42
CA PHE A 108 -19.62 20.61 6.06
C PHE A 108 -20.42 21.66 5.29
N ASP A 109 -20.23 21.73 3.97
CA ASP A 109 -20.95 22.66 3.10
C ASP A 109 -22.46 22.40 3.14
N ALA A 110 -22.88 21.13 3.06
CA ALA A 110 -24.28 20.75 3.16
C ALA A 110 -24.89 21.12 4.52
N ALA A 111 -24.17 20.88 5.63
CA ALA A 111 -24.62 21.25 6.97
C ALA A 111 -24.73 22.78 7.13
N SER A 112 -23.80 23.54 6.55
CA SER A 112 -23.80 25.00 6.59
C SER A 112 -24.95 25.63 5.78
N GLY A 113 -25.40 24.97 4.70
CA GLY A 113 -26.55 25.40 3.90
C GLY A 113 -27.92 25.16 4.54
N ILE A 114 -27.98 24.41 5.65
CA ILE A 114 -29.23 24.00 6.29
C ILE A 114 -29.58 24.86 7.55
N GLY A 115 -28.69 25.73 8.05
CA GLY A 115 -28.95 26.49 9.29
C GLY A 115 -28.93 28.02 9.17
N PRO A 116 -29.70 28.77 10.01
CA PRO A 116 -31.09 28.59 10.41
C PRO A 116 -32.03 29.56 9.66
N PHE A 117 -33.31 29.20 9.52
CA PHE A 117 -34.37 30.20 9.31
C PHE A 117 -34.60 31.02 10.58
#